data_AF-A0A7Y7LN36-F1
#
_entry.id   AF-A0A7Y7LN36-F1
#
_cell.length_a   1.000
_cell.length_b   1.000
_cell.length_c   1.000
_cell.angle_alpha   90.00
_cell.angle_beta   90.00
_cell.angle_gamma   90.00
#
_symmetry.space_group_name_H-M   'P 1'
#
loop_
_entity.id
_entity.type
_entity.pdbx_description
1 polymer ?
#
loop_
_entity_poly.entity_id
_entity_poly.type
_entity_poly.pdbx_seq_one_letter_code
_entity_poly.pdbx_strand_id
1 'polypeptide(L)' 'MMGSFSIWHWLIVLVIVMLVFGTKKLGNMGSDIGKAVKGFKDGVKGADEDKPAAPAPGTIDVDTKEKK' A
#
# COMPACT_ATOMS: atom_id res chain seq x y z
N MET A 1 -16.48 14.25 -14.18
CA MET A 1 -15.96 13.32 -15.21
C MET A 1 -16.09 11.92 -14.65
N MET A 2 -16.95 11.12 -15.28
CA MET A 2 -17.50 9.88 -14.74
C MET A 2 -16.43 8.78 -14.64
N GLY A 3 -16.28 8.21 -13.43
CA GLY A 3 -16.10 6.77 -13.12
C GLY A 3 -15.29 5.85 -14.04
N SER A 4 -14.36 6.38 -14.83
CA SER A 4 -13.75 5.65 -15.96
C SER A 4 -12.75 4.56 -15.55
N PHE A 5 -12.50 4.39 -14.25
CA PHE A 5 -11.62 3.35 -13.72
C PHE A 5 -12.25 2.65 -12.53
N SER A 6 -13.47 2.13 -12.73
CA SER A 6 -14.13 1.22 -11.79
C SER A 6 -13.15 0.15 -11.32
N ILE A 7 -13.14 -0.15 -10.02
CA ILE A 7 -12.29 -1.19 -9.39
C ILE A 7 -12.39 -2.53 -10.15
N TRP A 8 -13.53 -2.77 -10.78
CA TRP A 8 -13.79 -3.93 -11.64
C TRP A 8 -12.90 -4.01 -12.89
N HIS A 9 -12.53 -2.88 -13.50
CA HIS A 9 -11.60 -2.85 -14.63
C HIS A 9 -10.21 -3.30 -14.20
N TRP A 10 -9.73 -2.79 -13.07
CA TRP A 10 -8.43 -3.16 -12.51
C TRP A 10 -8.35 -4.65 -12.14
N LEU A 11 -9.44 -5.24 -11.64
CA LEU A 11 -9.53 -6.69 -11.43
C LEU A 11 -9.35 -7.49 -12.72
N ILE A 12 -10.03 -7.09 -13.80
CA ILE A 12 -9.90 -7.75 -15.12
C ILE A 12 -8.46 -7.63 -15.65
N VAL A 13 -7.85 -6.45 -15.56
CA VAL A 13 -6.48 -6.23 -16.03
C VAL A 13 -5.49 -7.10 -15.25
N LEU A 14 -5.66 -7.19 -13.93
CA LEU A 14 -4.79 -8.01 -13.08
C LEU A 14 -4.86 -9.50 -13.43
N VAL A 15 -6.05 -10.01 -13.78
CA VAL A 15 -6.22 -11.38 -14.26
C VAL A 15 -5.50 -11.59 -15.60
N ILE A 16 -5.64 -10.67 -16.56
CA ILE A 16 -4.98 -10.77 -17.87
C ILE A 16 -3.45 -10.74 -17.70
N VAL A 17 -2.93 -9.83 -16.87
CA VAL A 17 -1.48 -9.77 -16.57
C VAL A 17 -1.01 -11.10 -15.97
N MET A 18 -1.76 -11.70 -15.06
CA MET A 18 -1.40 -12.99 -14.46
C MET A 18 -1.44 -14.15 -15.47
N LEU A 19 -2.33 -14.09 -16.47
CA LEU A 19 -2.39 -15.08 -17.57
C LEU A 19 -1.24 -14.92 -18.56
N VAL A 20 -0.87 -13.69 -18.92
CA VAL A 20 0.22 -13.39 -19.87
C VAL A 20 1.58 -13.72 -19.27
N PHE A 21 1.82 -13.29 -18.03
CA PHE A 21 3.09 -13.56 -17.35
C PHE A 21 3.15 -14.99 -16.77
N GLY A 22 1.99 -15.58 -16.49
CA GLY A 22 1.86 -16.87 -15.82
C GLY A 22 2.19 -16.81 -14.33
N THR A 23 1.55 -17.67 -13.54
CA THR A 23 1.75 -17.73 -12.08
C THR A 23 3.17 -18.10 -11.67
N LYS A 24 3.91 -18.80 -12.54
CA LYS A 24 5.27 -19.28 -12.26
C LYS A 24 6.31 -18.15 -12.29
N LYS A 25 6.22 -17.22 -13.25
CA LYS A 25 7.10 -16.03 -13.31
C LYS A 25 6.73 -15.02 -12.23
N LEU A 26 5.44 -14.75 -12.07
CA LEU A 26 4.93 -13.80 -11.09
C LEU A 26 5.17 -14.29 -9.66
N GLY A 27 5.08 -15.61 -9.41
CA GLY A 27 5.39 -16.21 -8.11
C GLY A 27 6.87 -16.17 -7.76
N ASN A 28 7.77 -16.41 -8.72
CA ASN A 28 9.21 -16.36 -8.47
C ASN A 28 9.66 -14.93 -8.14
N MET A 29 9.32 -13.95 -8.98
CA MET A 29 9.58 -12.52 -8.72
C MET A 29 8.81 -11.98 -7.50
N GLY A 30 7.56 -12.40 -7.33
CA GLY A 30 6.71 -12.00 -6.22
C GLY A 30 7.19 -12.54 -4.87
N SER A 31 7.86 -13.69 -4.84
CA SER A 31 8.47 -14.23 -3.61
C SER A 31 9.66 -13.38 -3.17
N ASP A 32 10.52 -12.96 -4.09
CA ASP A 32 11.66 -12.09 -3.80
C ASP A 32 11.21 -10.69 -3.34
N ILE A 33 10.24 -10.09 -4.05
CA ILE A 33 9.63 -8.82 -3.65
C ILE A 33 8.87 -8.97 -2.32
N GLY A 34 8.14 -10.07 -2.16
CA GLY A 34 7.36 -10.35 -0.95
C GLY A 34 8.23 -10.49 0.29
N LYS A 35 9.42 -11.09 0.18
CA LYS A 35 10.40 -11.15 1.26
C LYS A 35 10.93 -9.76 1.63
N ALA A 36 11.24 -8.91 0.63
CA ALA A 36 11.69 -7.54 0.87
C ALA A 36 10.61 -6.68 1.55
N VAL A 37 9.37 -6.75 1.04
CA VAL A 37 8.22 -6.03 1.61
C VAL A 37 7.87 -6.56 3.01
N LYS A 38 7.98 -7.87 3.25
CA LYS A 38 7.77 -8.46 4.57
C LYS A 38 8.80 -7.94 5.57
N GLY A 39 10.09 -7.95 5.24
CA GLY A 39 11.13 -7.39 6.10
C GLY A 39 10.95 -5.90 6.37
N PHE A 40 10.51 -5.13 5.35
CA PHE A 40 10.17 -3.73 5.53
C PHE A 40 8.98 -3.55 6.48
N LYS A 41 7.90 -4.33 6.32
CA LYS A 41 6.73 -4.26 7.20
C LYS A 41 7.07 -4.68 8.64
N ASP A 42 7.85 -5.75 8.81
CA ASP A 42 8.28 -6.24 10.11
C ASP A 42 9.22 -5.22 10.80
N GLY A 43 10.10 -4.56 10.06
CA GLY A 43 10.96 -3.49 10.58
C GLY A 43 10.19 -2.22 10.96
N VAL A 44 9.20 -1.82 10.15
CA VAL A 44 8.32 -0.68 10.47
C VAL A 44 7.43 -0.99 11.68
N LYS A 45 6.84 -2.19 11.74
CA LYS A 45 5.98 -2.61 12.86
C LYS A 45 6.78 -2.82 14.14
N GLY A 46 7.99 -3.37 14.06
CA GLY A 46 8.90 -3.50 15.20
C GLY A 46 9.39 -2.14 15.73
N ALA A 47 9.59 -1.15 14.85
CA ALA A 47 9.89 0.22 15.28
C ALA A 47 8.67 0.95 15.89
N ASP A 48 7.44 0.51 15.58
CA ASP A 48 6.20 1.03 16.15
C ASP A 48 5.86 0.39 17.51
N GLU A 49 6.17 -0.90 17.70
CA GLU A 49 5.98 -1.64 18.97
C GLU A 49 7.01 -1.28 20.06
N ASP A 50 8.22 -0.80 19.70
CA ASP A 50 9.25 -0.34 20.65
C ASP A 50 9.23 1.19 20.90
N LYS A 51 8.31 1.91 20.25
CA LYS A 51 8.08 3.33 20.52
C LYS A 51 6.94 3.46 21.53
N PRO A 52 7.16 4.02 22.74
CA PRO A 52 6.05 4.35 23.62
C PRO A 52 5.13 5.27 22.83
N ALA A 53 3.88 4.82 22.64
CA ALA A 53 2.84 5.41 21.80
C ALA A 53 3.07 6.91 21.55
N ALA A 54 3.78 7.24 20.46
CA ALA A 54 3.76 8.59 19.96
C ALA A 54 2.46 8.73 19.18
N PRO A 55 1.73 9.84 19.38
CA PRO A 55 0.43 10.01 18.78
C PRO A 55 0.58 9.88 17.25
N ALA A 56 -0.39 9.22 16.63
CA ALA A 56 -0.54 9.15 15.20
C ALA A 56 -0.23 10.51 14.55
N PRO A 57 0.42 10.56 13.38
CA PRO A 57 0.57 11.82 12.68
C PRO A 57 -0.83 12.36 12.41
N GLY A 58 -1.19 13.36 13.21
CA GLY A 58 -2.43 14.07 13.08
C GLY A 58 -2.61 14.48 11.63
N THR A 59 -3.82 14.30 11.15
CA THR A 59 -4.39 15.08 10.06
C THR A 59 -3.80 16.49 10.11
N ILE A 60 -3.21 16.92 9.00
CA ILE A 60 -2.72 18.26 8.76
C ILE A 60 -3.86 19.24 9.13
N ASP A 61 -3.70 19.89 10.28
CA ASP A 61 -4.51 21.02 10.73
C ASP A 61 -4.14 22.19 9.82
N VAL A 62 -4.86 22.28 8.70
CA VAL A 62 -4.97 23.50 7.89
C VAL A 62 -6.45 23.83 7.87
N ASP A 63 -6.96 24.34 8.98
CA ASP A 63 -8.13 25.21 8.97
C ASP A 63 -7.78 26.55 9.64
N THR A 64 -7.21 27.41 8.82
CA THR A 64 -7.60 28.82 8.68
C THR A 64 -7.98 29.59 9.96
N LYS A 65 -7.05 30.44 10.40
CA LYS A 65 -7.27 31.87 10.71
C LYS A 65 -8.69 32.25 11.15
N GLU A 66 -8.84 32.71 12.39
CA GLU A 66 -9.59 33.93 12.72
C GLU A 66 -9.14 34.40 14.12
N LYS A 67 -8.44 35.54 14.15
CA LYS A 67 -8.31 36.36 15.35
C LYS A 67 -9.68 36.95 15.65
N LYS A 68 -10.18 36.83 16.87
CA LYS A 68 -11.04 37.86 17.48
C LYS A 68 -10.95 37.85 18.99
#